data_AF-L1L6J6-F1
#
_entry.id   AF-L1L6J6-F1
#
_cell.length_a   1.000
_cell.length_b   1.000
_cell.length_c   1.000
_cell.angle_alpha   90.00
_cell.angle_beta   90.00
_cell.angle_gamma   90.00
#
_symmetry.space_group_name_H-M   'P 1'
#
loop_
_entity.id
_entity.type
_entity.pdbx_description
1 polymer ?
#
loop_
_entity_poly.entity_id
_entity_poly.type
_entity_poly.pdbx_seq_one_letter_code
_entity_poly.pdbx_strand_id
1 'polypeptide(L)'
;MVAGEADTSLSDAAMTRGPDVIAVGRFVGARVGVFSRRRGFVGRAGQVVAEPSEDGRSVVLNVGLGAAGSATAATFRAAAAAAVRAVGPARTLRLDLALADDGAAVPADERARAVAEGAVLGLYRYDEYRSARAVSPLAEVIVATSERRAVAEGVAAGEATCLARDLVNRPAGALTPPVFADRIHELAHTTGLDCAVYEGPVLTDLGLSGLTAVGRGSSESPRHVELTYAPPEAADSLTVGLIGKGITYDSGGLSLKPADELHAMKADMGGAAAVVGALTALPRLAFPLRVRAFLPLAENMPDGGALRVGDVVRHLDGTTTEITHTDNEGRVVLADVLVRATRPGPDRCDLVIDVATLTSAAVHALGTRTGA
;
A
#
# COMPACT_ATOMS: atom_id res chain seq x y z
N MET A 1 -8.32 12.68 9.47
CA MET A 1 -7.57 13.87 9.01
C MET A 1 -8.56 14.80 8.33
N VAL A 2 -8.53 16.09 8.65
CA VAL A 2 -9.38 17.11 8.04
C VAL A 2 -8.47 18.23 7.54
N ALA A 3 -8.71 18.75 6.33
CA ALA A 3 -8.00 19.92 5.82
C ALA A 3 -8.65 21.19 6.41
N GLY A 4 -7.93 21.93 7.24
CA GLY A 4 -8.43 23.15 7.88
C GLY A 4 -7.76 24.41 7.35
N GLU A 5 -8.56 25.38 6.91
CA GLU A 5 -8.19 26.80 6.97
C GLU A 5 -8.85 27.43 8.20
N ALA A 6 -8.33 28.57 8.62
CA ALA A 6 -8.93 29.41 9.64
C ALA A 6 -10.29 29.97 9.18
N ASP A 7 -11.38 29.19 9.28
CA ASP A 7 -12.71 29.74 9.59
C ASP A 7 -13.69 28.69 10.14
N THR A 8 -14.60 29.17 10.97
CA THR A 8 -15.30 28.51 12.07
C THR A 8 -16.35 27.45 11.70
N SER A 9 -16.03 26.16 11.82
CA SER A 9 -17.06 25.10 12.00
C SER A 9 -16.51 23.81 12.65
N LEU A 10 -15.59 23.97 13.61
CA LEU A 10 -15.22 22.89 14.53
C LEU A 10 -16.36 22.71 15.54
N SER A 11 -16.61 21.49 16.00
CA SER A 11 -17.44 21.28 17.20
C SER A 11 -16.90 22.16 18.34
N ASP A 12 -17.77 22.94 18.98
CA ASP A 12 -17.44 24.00 19.96
C ASP A 12 -16.42 23.62 21.05
N ALA A 13 -16.24 22.33 21.34
CA ALA A 13 -15.30 21.84 22.35
C ALA A 13 -13.82 21.83 21.90
N ALA A 14 -13.51 21.81 20.60
CA ALA A 14 -12.13 21.73 20.08
C ALA A 14 -11.51 23.10 19.73
N MET A 15 -12.32 24.13 19.48
CA MET A 15 -11.83 25.48 19.16
C MET A 15 -11.27 26.26 20.35
N THR A 16 -11.56 25.83 21.58
CA THR A 16 -11.15 26.57 22.80
C THR A 16 -9.76 26.21 23.31
N ARG A 17 -9.09 25.18 22.75
CA ARG A 17 -7.70 24.82 23.05
C ARG A 17 -6.97 24.53 21.73
N GLY A 18 -5.87 25.25 21.46
CA GLY A 18 -5.02 24.98 20.30
C GLY A 18 -4.48 23.54 20.28
N PRO A 19 -3.86 23.09 19.18
CA PRO A 19 -3.35 21.72 19.06
C PRO A 19 -2.32 21.42 20.16
N ASP A 20 -2.33 20.17 20.66
CA ASP A 20 -1.40 19.72 21.70
C ASP A 20 0.05 19.77 21.18
N VAL A 21 0.25 19.42 19.90
CA VAL A 21 1.55 19.40 19.24
C VAL A 21 1.46 20.08 17.87
N ILE A 22 2.44 20.94 17.56
CA ILE A 22 2.62 21.57 16.23
C ILE A 22 3.98 21.16 15.68
N ALA A 23 4.02 20.54 14.50
CA ALA A 23 5.26 20.22 13.80
C ALA A 23 5.58 21.26 12.73
N VAL A 24 6.74 21.90 12.86
CA VAL A 24 7.19 22.98 11.95
C VAL A 24 8.39 22.50 11.16
N GLY A 25 8.30 22.61 9.83
CA GLY A 25 9.36 22.25 8.91
C GLY A 25 10.46 23.30 8.91
N ARG A 26 11.72 22.88 9.02
CA ARG A 26 12.90 23.76 9.04
C ARG A 26 13.93 23.29 8.04
N PHE A 27 14.23 24.11 7.04
CA PHE A 27 15.40 23.92 6.19
C PHE A 27 16.69 24.26 6.93
N VAL A 28 17.81 23.80 6.39
CA VAL A 28 19.15 24.21 6.86
C VAL A 28 19.28 25.72 6.81
N GLY A 29 19.71 26.33 7.91
CA GLY A 29 19.84 27.80 8.05
C GLY A 29 18.59 28.50 8.59
N ALA A 30 17.44 27.82 8.67
CA ALA A 30 16.24 28.37 9.28
C ALA A 30 16.47 28.69 10.77
N ARG A 31 15.93 29.82 11.23
CA ARG A 31 16.04 30.23 12.65
C ARG A 31 15.17 29.32 13.52
N VAL A 32 15.76 28.78 14.58
CA VAL A 32 15.09 28.03 15.65
C VAL A 32 15.48 28.59 17.02
N GLY A 33 14.71 28.30 18.08
CA GLY A 33 14.99 28.77 19.43
C GLY A 33 16.35 28.34 19.99
N VAL A 34 16.84 29.04 21.02
CA VAL A 34 18.12 28.71 21.71
C VAL A 34 18.10 27.27 22.24
N PHE A 35 16.95 26.81 22.73
CA PHE A 35 16.77 25.44 23.21
C PHE A 35 17.06 24.42 22.12
N SER A 36 16.35 24.49 20.98
CA SER A 36 16.61 23.59 19.84
C SER A 36 18.06 23.60 19.37
N ARG A 37 18.73 24.76 19.33
CA ARG A 37 20.17 24.84 18.99
C ARG A 37 21.05 24.09 20.00
N ARG A 38 20.80 24.27 21.30
CA ARG A 38 21.53 23.55 22.37
C ARG A 38 21.25 22.04 22.38
N ARG A 39 20.09 21.61 21.85
CA ARG A 39 19.77 20.21 21.60
C ARG A 39 20.37 19.66 20.29
N GLY A 40 21.14 20.47 19.56
CA GLY A 40 21.83 20.06 18.34
C GLY A 40 20.95 20.04 17.09
N PHE A 41 19.86 20.81 17.06
CA PHE A 41 19.04 20.95 15.86
C PHE A 41 19.83 21.68 14.75
N VAL A 42 19.99 21.04 13.59
CA VAL A 42 20.73 21.57 12.45
C VAL A 42 19.94 21.52 11.14
N GLY A 43 18.66 21.13 11.19
CA GLY A 43 17.81 21.01 10.00
C GLY A 43 18.11 19.77 9.15
N ARG A 44 18.83 18.76 9.67
CA ARG A 44 19.08 17.50 8.95
C ARG A 44 17.75 16.81 8.64
N ALA A 45 17.58 16.30 7.42
CA ALA A 45 16.34 15.64 6.99
C ALA A 45 15.88 14.56 8.00
N GLY A 46 14.63 14.68 8.47
CA GLY A 46 14.01 13.77 9.45
C GLY A 46 14.48 13.95 10.90
N GLN A 47 15.38 14.90 11.19
CA GLN A 47 15.72 15.26 12.57
C GLN A 47 14.52 15.90 13.25
N VAL A 48 14.17 15.44 14.46
CA VAL A 48 13.10 16.03 15.26
C VAL A 48 13.64 16.47 16.62
N VAL A 49 13.34 17.71 17.01
CA VAL A 49 13.57 18.21 18.37
C VAL A 49 12.26 18.81 18.88
N ALA A 50 11.75 18.26 19.98
CA ALA A 50 10.58 18.76 20.68
C ALA A 50 10.98 19.85 21.68
N GLU A 51 10.24 20.96 21.72
CA GLU A 51 10.39 22.04 22.70
C GLU A 51 9.02 22.58 23.14
N PRO A 52 8.91 23.21 24.33
CA PRO A 52 7.67 23.88 24.73
C PRO A 52 7.30 25.00 23.75
N SER A 53 6.01 25.22 23.54
CA SER A 53 5.51 26.43 22.88
C SER A 53 5.89 27.70 23.64
N GLU A 54 5.79 28.85 22.98
CA GLU A 54 6.12 30.15 23.59
C GLU A 54 5.25 30.49 24.81
N ASP A 55 3.98 30.09 24.79
CA ASP A 55 3.05 30.25 25.92
C ASP A 55 3.16 29.13 26.97
N GLY A 56 4.02 28.12 26.73
CA GLY A 56 4.25 26.98 27.61
C GLY A 56 3.09 26.00 27.73
N ARG A 57 2.08 26.08 26.85
CA ARG A 57 0.84 25.27 26.94
C ARG A 57 0.78 24.10 25.97
N SER A 58 1.64 24.06 24.96
CA SER A 58 1.70 23.00 23.95
C SER A 58 3.15 22.65 23.60
N VAL A 59 3.33 21.72 22.65
CA VAL A 59 4.65 21.27 22.18
C VAL A 59 4.87 21.70 20.74
N VAL A 60 6.07 22.19 20.44
CA VAL A 60 6.54 22.44 19.07
C VAL A 60 7.57 21.37 18.71
N LEU A 61 7.36 20.67 17.60
CA LEU A 61 8.35 19.80 16.97
C LEU A 61 9.04 20.58 15.86
N ASN A 62 10.32 20.93 16.05
CA ASN A 62 11.16 21.39 14.95
C ASN A 62 11.60 20.17 14.14
N VAL A 63 11.22 20.10 12.86
CA VAL A 63 11.46 18.95 11.98
C VAL A 63 12.37 19.38 10.83
N GLY A 64 13.52 18.74 10.69
CA GLY A 64 14.50 19.06 9.67
C GLY A 64 14.08 18.60 8.27
N LEU A 65 14.17 19.51 7.30
CA LEU A 65 13.87 19.30 5.88
C LEU A 65 15.13 19.21 5.01
N GLY A 66 16.32 19.26 5.58
CA GLY A 66 17.57 19.31 4.81
C GLY A 66 17.79 20.67 4.13
N ALA A 67 18.63 20.70 3.09
CA ALA A 67 18.86 21.90 2.30
C ALA A 67 17.69 22.15 1.34
N ALA A 68 17.19 23.39 1.25
CA ALA A 68 16.04 23.74 0.42
C ALA A 68 16.26 23.36 -1.06
N GLY A 69 17.46 23.61 -1.59
CA GLY A 69 17.80 23.31 -2.99
C GLY A 69 17.88 21.82 -3.36
N SER A 70 17.85 20.90 -2.39
CA SER A 70 17.85 19.45 -2.64
C SER A 70 16.63 18.74 -2.06
N ALA A 71 15.67 19.48 -1.52
CA ALA A 71 14.44 18.91 -1.00
C ALA A 71 13.55 18.39 -2.13
N THR A 72 12.92 17.23 -1.90
CA THR A 72 11.97 16.61 -2.81
C THR A 72 10.69 16.27 -2.06
N ALA A 73 9.62 15.87 -2.75
CA ALA A 73 8.41 15.34 -2.09
C ALA A 73 8.72 14.21 -1.09
N ALA A 74 9.71 13.34 -1.38
CA ALA A 74 10.15 12.31 -0.45
C ALA A 74 10.72 12.86 0.87
N THR A 75 11.39 14.02 0.83
CA THR A 75 11.87 14.71 2.02
C THR A 75 10.71 15.10 2.94
N PHE A 76 9.64 15.68 2.37
CA PHE A 76 8.44 16.07 3.13
C PHE A 76 7.69 14.85 3.68
N ARG A 77 7.56 13.78 2.88
CA ARG A 77 6.95 12.52 3.32
C ARG A 77 7.71 11.91 4.51
N ALA A 78 9.02 11.85 4.44
CA ALA A 78 9.86 11.35 5.52
C ALA A 78 9.82 12.24 6.77
N ALA A 79 9.79 13.57 6.60
CA ALA A 79 9.64 14.52 7.69
C ALA A 79 8.29 14.39 8.41
N ALA A 80 7.19 14.23 7.67
CA ALA A 80 5.88 13.97 8.25
C ALA A 80 5.84 12.64 9.02
N ALA A 81 6.42 11.58 8.46
CA ALA A 81 6.55 10.31 9.14
C ALA A 81 7.39 10.41 10.43
N ALA A 82 8.45 11.21 10.44
CA ALA A 82 9.25 11.48 11.64
C ALA A 82 8.46 12.28 12.69
N ALA A 83 7.69 13.28 12.27
CA ALA A 83 6.87 14.11 13.15
C ALA A 83 5.81 13.28 13.89
N VAL A 84 5.04 12.46 13.17
CA VAL A 84 4.00 11.62 13.78
C VAL A 84 4.58 10.56 14.73
N ARG A 85 5.80 10.08 14.48
CA ARG A 85 6.51 9.15 15.40
C ARG A 85 7.00 9.84 16.68
N ALA A 86 7.19 11.15 16.65
CA ALA A 86 7.66 11.96 17.78
C ALA A 86 6.52 12.61 18.57
N VAL A 87 5.25 12.32 18.25
CA VAL A 87 4.06 12.98 18.82
C VAL A 87 3.83 12.70 20.31
N GLY A 88 4.38 11.60 20.84
CA GLY A 88 4.22 11.22 22.25
C GLY A 88 2.75 10.90 22.61
N PRO A 89 2.29 11.24 23.83
CA PRO A 89 0.94 10.93 24.30
C PRO A 89 -0.11 12.00 23.96
N ALA A 90 0.17 12.89 23.01
CA ALA A 90 -0.75 13.95 22.61
C ALA A 90 -2.01 13.42 21.92
N ARG A 91 -3.11 14.16 22.02
CA ARG A 91 -4.39 13.84 21.37
C ARG A 91 -4.52 14.48 20.00
N THR A 92 -3.91 15.64 19.78
CA THR A 92 -3.97 16.37 18.50
C THR A 92 -2.58 16.76 18.01
N LEU A 93 -2.35 16.60 16.70
CA LEU A 93 -1.11 17.01 16.02
C LEU A 93 -1.43 17.83 14.78
N ARG A 94 -0.88 19.05 14.71
CA ARG A 94 -0.90 19.88 13.50
C ARG A 94 0.45 19.82 12.80
N LEU A 95 0.45 19.52 11.51
CA LEU A 95 1.63 19.46 10.65
C LEU A 95 1.68 20.71 9.77
N ASP A 96 2.57 21.65 10.11
CA ASP A 96 2.82 22.89 9.35
C ASP A 96 3.96 22.69 8.33
N LEU A 97 4.39 21.45 8.11
CA LEU A 97 5.50 21.08 7.24
C LEU A 97 5.32 21.55 5.79
N ALA A 98 4.09 21.53 5.26
CA ALA A 98 3.79 21.91 3.88
C ALA A 98 3.89 23.43 3.63
N LEU A 99 3.85 24.23 4.70
CA LEU A 99 3.98 25.70 4.66
C LEU A 99 5.43 26.18 4.53
N ALA A 100 6.42 25.28 4.69
CA ALA A 100 7.82 25.63 4.56
C ALA A 100 8.19 25.90 3.09
N ASP A 101 8.41 27.16 2.75
CA ASP A 101 8.63 27.63 1.37
C ASP A 101 9.89 28.50 1.21
N ASP A 102 10.93 28.27 2.03
CA ASP A 102 12.19 29.04 2.01
C ASP A 102 13.06 28.76 0.76
N GLY A 103 12.49 28.89 -0.44
CA GLY A 103 13.15 28.62 -1.72
C GLY A 103 13.17 27.15 -2.13
N ALA A 104 12.26 26.33 -1.61
CA ALA A 104 12.14 24.93 -2.00
C ALA A 104 11.56 24.83 -3.42
N ALA A 105 12.17 24.00 -4.27
CA ALA A 105 11.70 23.78 -5.65
C ALA A 105 10.41 22.93 -5.74
N VAL A 106 9.94 22.37 -4.61
CA VAL A 106 8.78 21.46 -4.58
C VAL A 106 7.49 22.27 -4.50
N PRO A 107 6.55 22.15 -5.47
CA PRO A 107 5.27 22.85 -5.45
C PRO A 107 4.43 22.60 -4.19
N ALA A 108 3.59 23.56 -3.81
CA ALA A 108 2.81 23.50 -2.58
C ALA A 108 1.87 22.29 -2.50
N ASP A 109 1.26 21.90 -3.62
CA ASP A 109 0.38 20.74 -3.72
C ASP A 109 1.17 19.43 -3.55
N GLU A 110 2.34 19.32 -4.16
CA GLU A 110 3.24 18.18 -3.95
C GLU A 110 3.72 18.06 -2.49
N ARG A 111 4.05 19.18 -1.84
CA ARG A 111 4.38 19.19 -0.41
C ARG A 111 3.21 18.71 0.44
N ALA A 112 2.01 19.25 0.21
CA ALA A 112 0.80 18.89 0.93
C ALA A 112 0.44 17.40 0.78
N ARG A 113 0.49 16.88 -0.46
CA ARG A 113 0.27 15.46 -0.77
C ARG A 113 1.26 14.57 -0.03
N ALA A 114 2.55 14.90 -0.11
CA ALA A 114 3.61 14.13 0.55
C ALA A 114 3.54 14.16 2.08
N VAL A 115 3.20 15.30 2.67
CA VAL A 115 3.01 15.43 4.14
C VAL A 115 1.83 14.58 4.60
N ALA A 116 0.69 14.65 3.90
CA ALA A 116 -0.49 13.85 4.22
C ALA A 116 -0.20 12.34 4.13
N GLU A 117 0.41 11.92 3.02
CA GLU A 117 0.81 10.52 2.80
C GLU A 117 1.80 10.05 3.88
N GLY A 118 2.83 10.85 4.16
CA GLY A 118 3.85 10.53 5.17
C GLY A 118 3.30 10.43 6.58
N ALA A 119 2.31 11.26 6.93
CA ALA A 119 1.62 11.19 8.21
C ALA A 119 0.88 9.85 8.38
N VAL A 120 0.10 9.43 7.37
CA VAL A 120 -0.59 8.13 7.37
C VAL A 120 0.39 6.97 7.49
N LEU A 121 1.39 6.96 6.59
CA LEU A 121 2.37 5.88 6.52
C LEU A 121 3.24 5.79 7.78
N GLY A 122 3.49 6.92 8.44
CA GLY A 122 4.25 7.01 9.69
C GLY A 122 3.47 6.54 10.92
N LEU A 123 2.15 6.70 10.91
CA LEU A 123 1.24 6.25 11.97
C LEU A 123 0.83 4.77 11.86
N TYR A 124 1.07 4.14 10.71
CA TYR A 124 0.74 2.74 10.49
C TYR A 124 1.31 1.83 11.58
N ARG A 125 0.44 0.99 12.13
CA ARG A 125 0.73 -0.02 13.14
C ARG A 125 -0.12 -1.26 12.87
N TYR A 126 0.50 -2.44 12.94
CA TYR A 126 -0.19 -3.71 12.78
C TYR A 126 -0.21 -4.47 14.10
N ASP A 127 -1.24 -4.20 14.90
CA ASP A 127 -1.38 -4.72 16.28
C ASP A 127 -2.52 -5.74 16.42
N GLU A 128 -3.11 -6.19 15.31
CA GLU A 128 -4.28 -7.09 15.28
C GLU A 128 -4.06 -8.33 16.15
N TYR A 129 -2.87 -8.94 16.06
CA TYR A 129 -2.49 -10.18 16.77
C TYR A 129 -1.73 -9.93 18.08
N ARG A 130 -1.64 -8.69 18.57
CA ARG A 130 -1.03 -8.39 19.89
C ARG A 130 -2.09 -8.43 20.98
N SER A 131 -1.80 -9.16 22.07
CA SER A 131 -2.66 -9.22 23.27
C SER A 131 -2.64 -7.91 24.07
N ALA A 132 -1.46 -7.30 24.23
CA ALA A 132 -1.29 -5.97 24.82
C ALA A 132 -1.18 -4.94 23.69
N ARG A 133 -2.29 -4.26 23.39
CA ARG A 133 -2.33 -3.20 22.35
C ARG A 133 -1.95 -1.86 22.97
N ALA A 134 -0.93 -1.21 22.43
CA ALA A 134 -0.66 0.18 22.75
C ALA A 134 -1.77 1.04 22.13
N VAL A 135 -2.64 1.61 22.97
CA VAL A 135 -3.65 2.57 22.51
C VAL A 135 -2.96 3.92 22.37
N SER A 136 -2.76 4.36 21.13
CA SER A 136 -2.33 5.73 20.88
C SER A 136 -3.47 6.68 21.28
N PRO A 137 -3.23 7.68 22.15
CA PRO A 137 -4.24 8.69 22.49
C PRO A 137 -4.46 9.70 21.35
N LEU A 138 -3.64 9.66 20.28
CA LEU A 138 -3.75 10.55 19.13
C LEU A 138 -5.08 10.32 18.41
N ALA A 139 -5.99 11.28 18.56
CA ALA A 139 -7.31 11.27 17.95
C ALA A 139 -7.33 12.03 16.62
N GLU A 140 -6.46 13.02 16.44
CA GLU A 140 -6.51 13.89 15.28
C GLU A 140 -5.12 14.28 14.75
N VAL A 141 -4.97 14.22 13.42
CA VAL A 141 -3.86 14.82 12.69
C VAL A 141 -4.40 15.77 11.64
N ILE A 142 -3.86 16.99 11.64
CA ILE A 142 -4.25 18.09 10.76
C ILE A 142 -3.03 18.47 9.91
N VAL A 143 -3.20 18.57 8.59
CA VAL A 143 -2.18 19.13 7.70
C VAL A 143 -2.57 20.57 7.41
N ALA A 144 -1.73 21.53 7.82
CA ALA A 144 -1.98 22.95 7.59
C ALA A 144 -1.51 23.34 6.17
N THR A 145 -2.46 23.67 5.29
CA THR A 145 -2.23 24.08 3.89
C THR A 145 -3.52 24.58 3.23
N SER A 146 -3.40 25.40 2.19
CA SER A 146 -4.51 25.73 1.27
C SER A 146 -4.85 24.57 0.32
N GLU A 147 -3.92 23.63 0.11
CA GLU A 147 -3.99 22.57 -0.90
C GLU A 147 -4.84 21.37 -0.44
N ARG A 148 -6.11 21.61 -0.12
CA ARG A 148 -7.02 20.60 0.46
C ARG A 148 -7.18 19.36 -0.42
N ARG A 149 -7.24 19.54 -1.74
CA ARG A 149 -7.33 18.43 -2.71
C ARG A 149 -6.10 17.54 -2.63
N ALA A 150 -4.90 18.12 -2.62
CA ALA A 150 -3.65 17.38 -2.54
C ALA A 150 -3.51 16.61 -1.21
N VAL A 151 -3.99 17.18 -0.10
CA VAL A 151 -4.10 16.46 1.18
C VAL A 151 -5.00 15.24 1.02
N ALA A 152 -6.21 15.40 0.48
CA ALA A 152 -7.15 14.28 0.29
C ALA A 152 -6.57 13.16 -0.59
N GLU A 153 -5.86 13.53 -1.66
CA GLU A 153 -5.14 12.58 -2.53
C GLU A 153 -4.04 11.82 -1.75
N GLY A 154 -3.22 12.53 -0.97
CA GLY A 154 -2.17 11.94 -0.15
C GLY A 154 -2.70 11.02 0.95
N VAL A 155 -3.83 11.37 1.57
CA VAL A 155 -4.55 10.51 2.53
C VAL A 155 -5.03 9.24 1.84
N ALA A 156 -5.71 9.34 0.70
CA ALA A 156 -6.23 8.18 -0.01
C ALA A 156 -5.10 7.22 -0.43
N ALA A 157 -3.99 7.76 -0.95
CA ALA A 157 -2.81 6.96 -1.31
C ALA A 157 -2.15 6.30 -0.08
N GLY A 158 -2.02 7.03 1.03
CA GLY A 158 -1.47 6.50 2.28
C GLY A 158 -2.33 5.38 2.86
N GLU A 159 -3.65 5.55 2.86
CA GLU A 159 -4.61 4.55 3.37
C GLU A 159 -4.63 3.30 2.48
N ALA A 160 -4.62 3.44 1.15
CA ALA A 160 -4.49 2.34 0.22
C ALA A 160 -3.19 1.54 0.41
N THR A 161 -2.07 2.24 0.66
CA THR A 161 -0.80 1.60 0.99
C THR A 161 -0.88 0.86 2.33
N CYS A 162 -1.54 1.43 3.34
CA CYS A 162 -1.73 0.77 4.63
C CYS A 162 -2.63 -0.48 4.51
N LEU A 163 -3.67 -0.43 3.68
CA LEU A 163 -4.48 -1.62 3.37
C LEU A 163 -3.62 -2.74 2.77
N ALA A 164 -2.75 -2.42 1.81
CA ALA A 164 -1.82 -3.41 1.26
C ALA A 164 -0.88 -3.97 2.34
N ARG A 165 -0.39 -3.12 3.26
CA ARG A 165 0.42 -3.56 4.41
C ARG A 165 -0.36 -4.45 5.38
N ASP A 166 -1.65 -4.18 5.62
CA ASP A 166 -2.49 -5.01 6.49
C ASP A 166 -2.63 -6.41 5.90
N LEU A 167 -2.93 -6.49 4.59
CA LEU A 167 -3.05 -7.76 3.87
C LEU A 167 -1.73 -8.56 3.90
N VAL A 168 -0.60 -7.91 3.60
CA VAL A 168 0.73 -8.56 3.61
C VAL A 168 1.17 -8.98 5.02
N ASN A 169 0.82 -8.21 6.05
CA ASN A 169 1.19 -8.54 7.43
C ASN A 169 0.35 -9.65 8.03
N ARG A 170 -0.87 -9.87 7.52
CA ARG A 170 -1.78 -10.88 8.05
C ARG A 170 -1.17 -12.28 7.91
N PRO A 171 -1.21 -13.11 8.96
CA PRO A 171 -0.70 -14.48 8.88
C PRO A 171 -1.44 -15.26 7.78
N ALA A 172 -0.71 -16.11 7.04
CA ALA A 172 -1.27 -16.89 5.94
C ALA A 172 -2.50 -17.73 6.36
N GLY A 173 -2.43 -18.41 7.51
CA GLY A 173 -3.57 -19.17 8.05
C GLY A 173 -4.80 -18.33 8.45
N ALA A 174 -4.70 -17.00 8.44
CA ALA A 174 -5.81 -16.08 8.66
C ALA A 174 -6.19 -15.26 7.41
N LEU A 175 -5.44 -15.41 6.32
CA LEU A 175 -5.68 -14.79 5.01
C LEU A 175 -5.42 -15.82 3.91
N THR A 176 -6.15 -16.92 3.95
CA THR A 176 -6.13 -17.98 2.92
C THR A 176 -6.78 -17.46 1.62
N PRO A 177 -6.64 -18.14 0.47
CA PRO A 177 -7.23 -17.67 -0.79
C PRO A 177 -8.74 -17.40 -0.72
N PRO A 178 -9.58 -18.26 -0.09
CA PRO A 178 -10.99 -17.95 0.14
C PRO A 178 -11.20 -16.68 0.98
N VAL A 179 -10.51 -16.57 2.13
CA VAL A 179 -10.66 -15.41 3.04
C VAL A 179 -10.18 -14.12 2.36
N PHE A 180 -9.14 -14.19 1.54
CA PHE A 180 -8.66 -13.04 0.79
C PHE A 180 -9.66 -12.62 -0.29
N ALA A 181 -10.27 -13.57 -1.02
CA ALA A 181 -11.33 -13.27 -1.98
C ALA A 181 -12.55 -12.61 -1.32
N ASP A 182 -13.00 -13.14 -0.19
CA ASP A 182 -14.10 -12.55 0.60
C ASP A 182 -13.76 -11.12 1.03
N ARG A 183 -12.53 -10.90 1.51
CA ARG A 183 -12.07 -9.58 1.90
C ARG A 183 -12.05 -8.59 0.73
N ILE A 184 -11.64 -9.03 -0.45
CA ILE A 184 -11.67 -8.22 -1.67
C ILE A 184 -13.11 -7.87 -2.05
N HIS A 185 -14.03 -8.84 -1.96
CA HIS A 185 -15.45 -8.61 -2.23
C HIS A 185 -16.08 -7.60 -1.27
N GLU A 186 -15.77 -7.67 0.04
CA GLU A 186 -16.19 -6.65 1.01
C GLU A 186 -15.65 -5.24 0.66
N LEU A 187 -14.37 -5.16 0.31
CA LEU A 187 -13.74 -3.90 -0.08
C LEU A 187 -14.40 -3.31 -1.34
N ALA A 188 -14.67 -4.16 -2.34
CA ALA A 188 -15.34 -3.76 -3.57
C ALA A 188 -16.74 -3.18 -3.29
N HIS A 189 -17.53 -3.88 -2.47
CA HIS A 189 -18.84 -3.39 -2.03
C HIS A 189 -18.74 -2.02 -1.34
N THR A 190 -17.78 -1.83 -0.43
CA THR A 190 -17.61 -0.54 0.29
C THR A 190 -17.14 0.61 -0.59
N THR A 191 -16.48 0.30 -1.71
CA THR A 191 -15.89 1.30 -2.62
C THR A 191 -16.69 1.49 -3.91
N GLY A 192 -17.73 0.69 -4.12
CA GLY A 192 -18.56 0.73 -5.33
C GLY A 192 -17.88 0.15 -6.57
N LEU A 193 -16.91 -0.74 -6.38
CA LEU A 193 -16.29 -1.50 -7.47
C LEU A 193 -17.14 -2.72 -7.81
N ASP A 194 -17.20 -3.06 -9.10
CA ASP A 194 -17.75 -4.35 -9.52
C ASP A 194 -16.74 -5.46 -9.18
N CYS A 195 -17.22 -6.61 -8.73
CA CYS A 195 -16.41 -7.71 -8.24
C CYS A 195 -17.00 -9.07 -8.63
N ALA A 196 -16.19 -9.90 -9.29
CA ALA A 196 -16.50 -11.29 -9.57
C ALA A 196 -15.49 -12.20 -8.89
N VAL A 197 -15.97 -13.15 -8.09
CA VAL A 197 -15.16 -14.19 -7.45
C VAL A 197 -15.45 -15.52 -8.12
N TYR A 198 -14.40 -16.22 -8.54
CA TYR A 198 -14.46 -17.50 -9.23
C TYR A 198 -13.83 -18.59 -8.37
N GLU A 199 -14.56 -19.69 -8.19
CA GLU A 199 -14.18 -20.80 -7.32
C GLU A 199 -14.66 -22.15 -7.87
N GLY A 200 -14.08 -23.24 -7.37
CA GLY A 200 -14.53 -24.60 -7.66
C GLY A 200 -14.57 -24.93 -9.17
N PRO A 201 -15.65 -25.57 -9.66
CA PRO A 201 -15.79 -25.91 -11.08
C PRO A 201 -15.75 -24.69 -11.99
N VAL A 202 -16.31 -23.55 -11.57
CA VAL A 202 -16.33 -22.31 -12.38
C VAL A 202 -14.91 -21.81 -12.63
N LEU A 203 -14.02 -21.91 -11.64
CA LEU A 203 -12.61 -21.57 -11.83
C LEU A 203 -11.92 -22.49 -12.87
N THR A 204 -12.30 -23.77 -12.87
CA THR A 204 -11.77 -24.73 -13.86
C THR A 204 -12.26 -24.40 -15.27
N ASP A 205 -13.53 -24.00 -15.40
CA ASP A 205 -14.15 -23.60 -16.67
C ASP A 205 -13.54 -22.31 -17.25
N LEU A 206 -12.96 -21.44 -16.41
CA LEU A 206 -12.19 -20.28 -16.87
C LEU A 206 -10.88 -20.67 -17.59
N GLY A 207 -10.42 -21.91 -17.46
CA GLY A 207 -9.19 -22.39 -18.08
C GLY A 207 -7.91 -21.85 -17.45
N LEU A 208 -7.97 -21.36 -16.20
CA LEU A 208 -6.81 -20.91 -15.43
C LEU A 208 -6.05 -22.11 -14.84
N SER A 209 -5.49 -22.93 -15.72
CA SER A 209 -4.91 -24.23 -15.39
C SER A 209 -3.65 -24.13 -14.54
N GLY A 210 -2.82 -23.12 -14.73
CA GLY A 210 -1.64 -22.83 -13.91
C GLY A 210 -2.01 -22.53 -12.46
N LEU A 211 -3.02 -21.67 -12.25
CA LEU A 211 -3.58 -21.40 -10.92
C LEU A 211 -4.11 -22.68 -10.26
N THR A 212 -4.90 -23.46 -10.99
CA THR A 212 -5.48 -24.72 -10.49
C THR A 212 -4.39 -25.75 -10.18
N ALA A 213 -3.35 -25.82 -11.02
CA ALA A 213 -2.24 -26.75 -10.84
C ALA A 213 -1.39 -26.42 -9.62
N VAL A 214 -1.07 -25.14 -9.41
CA VAL A 214 -0.29 -24.69 -8.25
C VAL A 214 -1.09 -24.84 -6.95
N GLY A 215 -2.36 -24.45 -6.95
CA GLY A 215 -3.19 -24.46 -5.74
C GLY A 215 -3.64 -25.83 -5.24
N ARG A 216 -3.56 -26.89 -6.06
CA ARG A 216 -4.15 -28.20 -5.70
C ARG A 216 -3.51 -28.91 -4.51
N GLY A 217 -2.31 -28.50 -4.11
CA GLY A 217 -1.61 -29.08 -2.96
C GLY A 217 -2.10 -28.55 -1.61
N SER A 218 -2.83 -27.43 -1.58
CA SER A 218 -3.37 -26.88 -0.33
C SER A 218 -4.77 -27.43 -0.02
N SER A 219 -5.10 -27.53 1.27
CA SER A 219 -6.48 -27.70 1.74
C SER A 219 -7.34 -26.46 1.49
N GLU A 220 -6.72 -25.30 1.32
CA GLU A 220 -7.37 -24.03 1.02
C GLU A 220 -7.47 -23.86 -0.50
N SER A 221 -8.66 -24.13 -1.05
CA SER A 221 -8.86 -24.13 -2.51
C SER A 221 -8.57 -22.76 -3.15
N PRO A 222 -7.98 -22.72 -4.35
CA PRO A 222 -7.66 -21.46 -5.03
C PRO A 222 -8.92 -20.64 -5.36
N ARG A 223 -8.72 -19.34 -5.58
CA ARG A 223 -9.73 -18.38 -6.03
C ARG A 223 -9.15 -17.53 -7.15
N HIS A 224 -10.01 -17.05 -8.03
CA HIS A 224 -9.66 -15.95 -8.93
C HIS A 224 -10.64 -14.81 -8.71
N VAL A 225 -10.13 -13.60 -8.58
CA VAL A 225 -10.98 -12.42 -8.36
C VAL A 225 -10.75 -11.40 -9.47
N GLU A 226 -11.83 -10.88 -10.02
CA GLU A 226 -11.81 -9.74 -10.93
C GLU A 226 -12.49 -8.55 -10.28
N LEU A 227 -11.84 -7.39 -10.33
CA LEU A 227 -12.39 -6.11 -9.93
C LEU A 227 -12.50 -5.19 -11.13
N THR A 228 -13.55 -4.39 -11.20
CA THR A 228 -13.70 -3.36 -12.25
C THR A 228 -14.05 -2.01 -11.64
N TYR A 229 -13.20 -1.02 -11.91
CA TYR A 229 -13.49 0.41 -11.77
C TYR A 229 -13.84 0.96 -13.15
N ALA A 230 -15.09 1.40 -13.33
CA ALA A 230 -15.59 1.94 -14.59
C ALA A 230 -16.53 3.14 -14.30
N PRO A 231 -15.97 4.33 -14.01
CA PRO A 231 -16.77 5.52 -13.80
C PRO A 231 -17.45 5.94 -15.12
N PRO A 232 -18.60 6.64 -15.08
CA PRO A 232 -19.30 7.08 -16.29
C PRO A 232 -18.41 7.87 -17.28
N GLU A 233 -17.48 8.65 -16.76
CA GLU A 233 -16.52 9.47 -17.52
C GLU A 233 -15.48 8.64 -18.29
N ALA A 234 -15.39 7.34 -18.02
CA ALA A 234 -14.44 6.42 -18.64
C ALA A 234 -14.98 5.65 -19.85
N ALA A 235 -16.20 5.95 -20.33
CA ALA A 235 -16.88 5.20 -21.40
C ALA A 235 -16.00 5.00 -22.67
N ASP A 236 -15.30 6.06 -23.09
CA ASP A 236 -14.41 6.06 -24.26
C ASP A 236 -12.91 6.03 -23.87
N SER A 237 -12.60 5.76 -22.60
CA SER A 237 -11.23 5.70 -22.12
C SER A 237 -10.54 4.38 -22.46
N LEU A 238 -9.21 4.40 -22.47
CA LEU A 238 -8.41 3.18 -22.49
C LEU A 238 -8.69 2.33 -21.24
N THR A 239 -8.66 1.00 -21.41
CA THR A 239 -8.81 0.03 -20.34
C THR A 239 -7.45 -0.45 -19.86
N VAL A 240 -7.10 -0.14 -18.61
CA VAL A 240 -5.89 -0.67 -17.98
C VAL A 240 -6.22 -1.96 -17.24
N GLY A 241 -5.48 -3.03 -17.53
CA GLY A 241 -5.48 -4.27 -16.77
C GLY A 241 -4.36 -4.27 -15.73
N LEU A 242 -4.69 -4.47 -14.47
CA LEU A 242 -3.74 -4.68 -13.39
C LEU A 242 -3.79 -6.14 -12.93
N ILE A 243 -2.66 -6.83 -12.92
CA ILE A 243 -2.58 -8.23 -12.49
C ILE A 243 -1.73 -8.29 -11.24
N GLY A 244 -2.21 -8.93 -10.18
CA GLY A 244 -1.47 -9.06 -8.93
C GLY A 244 -1.25 -10.51 -8.55
N LYS A 245 0.02 -10.95 -8.43
CA LYS A 245 0.34 -12.29 -7.88
C LYS A 245 -0.24 -12.41 -6.46
N GLY A 246 -1.08 -13.41 -6.23
CA GLY A 246 -1.81 -13.62 -4.97
C GLY A 246 -1.48 -14.93 -4.27
N ILE A 247 -0.22 -15.33 -4.20
CA ILE A 247 0.17 -16.54 -3.45
C ILE A 247 0.16 -16.21 -1.95
N THR A 248 -0.91 -16.60 -1.27
CA THR A 248 -1.15 -16.28 0.15
C THR A 248 -0.16 -16.97 1.09
N TYR A 249 0.41 -18.09 0.65
CA TYR A 249 1.56 -18.73 1.26
C TYR A 249 2.34 -19.53 0.24
N ASP A 250 3.65 -19.29 0.16
CA ASP A 250 4.55 -20.01 -0.73
C ASP A 250 5.56 -20.86 0.05
N SER A 251 5.25 -22.15 0.22
CA SER A 251 6.23 -23.09 0.79
C SER A 251 7.28 -23.55 -0.24
N GLY A 252 7.03 -23.29 -1.53
CA GLY A 252 7.73 -23.87 -2.68
C GLY A 252 7.14 -25.17 -3.21
N GLY A 253 6.13 -25.75 -2.56
CA GLY A 253 5.50 -26.99 -3.00
C GLY A 253 6.40 -28.21 -2.74
N LEU A 254 6.51 -29.13 -3.70
CA LEU A 254 7.39 -30.31 -3.56
C LEU A 254 8.88 -29.94 -3.65
N SER A 255 9.22 -28.87 -4.37
CA SER A 255 10.50 -28.15 -4.28
C SER A 255 10.54 -27.26 -3.05
N LEU A 256 10.36 -27.86 -1.87
CA LEU A 256 10.19 -27.17 -0.59
C LEU A 256 11.37 -26.22 -0.30
N LYS A 257 11.05 -24.98 0.09
CA LYS A 257 12.05 -23.99 0.50
C LYS A 257 12.81 -24.46 1.75
N PRO A 258 14.09 -24.06 1.90
CA PRO A 258 14.81 -24.19 3.16
C PRO A 258 14.05 -23.53 4.32
N ALA A 259 14.18 -24.10 5.53
CA ALA A 259 13.37 -23.69 6.68
C ALA A 259 13.56 -22.22 7.08
N ASP A 260 14.75 -21.66 6.86
CA ASP A 260 15.11 -20.28 7.14
C ASP A 260 14.51 -19.28 6.14
N GLU A 261 14.12 -19.72 4.95
CA GLU A 261 13.49 -18.88 3.92
C GLU A 261 11.97 -18.79 4.07
N LEU A 262 11.34 -19.72 4.82
CA LEU A 262 9.88 -19.80 4.98
C LEU A 262 9.26 -18.66 5.79
N HIS A 263 10.05 -17.88 6.54
CA HIS A 263 9.54 -16.90 7.52
C HIS A 263 8.71 -15.76 6.92
N ALA A 264 9.02 -15.33 5.69
CA ALA A 264 8.36 -14.20 5.04
C ALA A 264 7.34 -14.62 3.96
N MET A 265 7.06 -15.91 3.79
CA MET A 265 6.31 -16.41 2.63
C MET A 265 4.82 -16.10 2.64
N LYS A 266 4.27 -15.59 3.75
CA LYS A 266 2.95 -14.92 3.76
C LYS A 266 2.90 -13.66 2.89
N ALA A 267 4.06 -13.06 2.58
CA ALA A 267 4.14 -11.82 1.82
C ALA A 267 4.10 -12.03 0.30
N ASP A 268 4.00 -13.29 -0.17
CA ASP A 268 4.05 -13.64 -1.59
C ASP A 268 2.76 -13.32 -2.38
N MET A 269 1.83 -12.65 -1.69
CA MET A 269 0.64 -12.02 -2.23
C MET A 269 0.75 -10.49 -2.27
N GLY A 270 1.95 -9.93 -2.08
CA GLY A 270 2.20 -8.48 -2.06
C GLY A 270 1.82 -7.79 -3.37
N GLY A 271 1.93 -8.49 -4.50
CA GLY A 271 1.44 -8.02 -5.80
C GLY A 271 -0.07 -7.82 -5.83
N ALA A 272 -0.83 -8.84 -5.43
CA ALA A 272 -2.29 -8.74 -5.27
C ALA A 272 -2.69 -7.66 -4.26
N ALA A 273 -2.00 -7.56 -3.12
CA ALA A 273 -2.26 -6.53 -2.12
C ALA A 273 -2.09 -5.11 -2.68
N ALA A 274 -1.03 -4.87 -3.45
CA ALA A 274 -0.77 -3.58 -4.09
C ALA A 274 -1.86 -3.22 -5.11
N VAL A 275 -2.27 -4.19 -5.94
CA VAL A 275 -3.35 -4.00 -6.92
C VAL A 275 -4.68 -3.71 -6.24
N VAL A 276 -5.05 -4.45 -5.19
CA VAL A 276 -6.27 -4.19 -4.40
C VAL A 276 -6.25 -2.79 -3.77
N GLY A 277 -5.13 -2.42 -3.14
CA GLY A 277 -4.93 -1.08 -2.59
C GLY A 277 -5.13 0.01 -3.65
N ALA A 278 -4.51 -0.14 -4.82
CA ALA A 278 -4.66 0.81 -5.92
C ALA A 278 -6.11 0.95 -6.37
N LEU A 279 -6.83 -0.16 -6.62
CA LEU A 279 -8.22 -0.12 -7.08
C LEU A 279 -9.15 0.54 -6.07
N THR A 280 -9.02 0.22 -4.79
CA THR A 280 -9.87 0.80 -3.73
C THR A 280 -9.69 2.31 -3.54
N ALA A 281 -8.57 2.87 -3.99
CA ALA A 281 -8.34 4.31 -3.99
C ALA A 281 -9.03 5.05 -5.16
N LEU A 282 -9.24 4.38 -6.31
CA LEU A 282 -9.69 5.04 -7.53
C LEU A 282 -11.04 5.77 -7.40
N PRO A 283 -12.09 5.20 -6.75
CA PRO A 283 -13.37 5.90 -6.59
C PRO A 283 -13.24 7.23 -5.84
N ARG A 284 -12.33 7.30 -4.86
CA ARG A 284 -12.08 8.52 -4.07
C ARG A 284 -11.27 9.56 -4.84
N LEU A 285 -10.43 9.10 -5.76
CA LEU A 285 -9.59 9.96 -6.60
C LEU A 285 -10.30 10.39 -7.89
N ALA A 286 -11.43 9.73 -8.23
CA ALA A 286 -12.28 10.02 -9.39
C ALA A 286 -11.49 10.09 -10.70
N PHE A 287 -10.57 9.14 -10.89
CA PHE A 287 -9.77 9.05 -12.12
C PHE A 287 -10.66 8.71 -13.32
N PRO A 288 -10.55 9.43 -14.46
CA PRO A 288 -11.42 9.23 -15.63
C PRO A 288 -10.89 8.11 -16.55
N LEU A 289 -10.60 6.93 -15.99
CA LEU A 289 -10.18 5.77 -16.77
C LEU A 289 -10.81 4.48 -16.26
N ARG A 290 -11.02 3.51 -17.17
CA ARG A 290 -11.46 2.17 -16.81
C ARG A 290 -10.27 1.33 -16.38
N VAL A 291 -10.36 0.74 -15.19
CA VAL A 291 -9.32 -0.15 -14.65
C VAL A 291 -9.95 -1.48 -14.26
N ARG A 292 -9.37 -2.57 -14.75
CA ARG A 292 -9.73 -3.93 -14.35
C ARG A 292 -8.56 -4.56 -13.62
N ALA A 293 -8.86 -5.28 -12.55
CA ALA A 293 -7.88 -6.03 -11.79
C ALA A 293 -8.14 -7.53 -11.91
N PHE A 294 -7.09 -8.32 -11.98
CA PHE A 294 -7.13 -9.77 -12.04
C PHE A 294 -6.21 -10.35 -10.98
N LEU A 295 -6.77 -11.14 -10.07
CA LEU A 295 -6.11 -11.57 -8.85
C LEU A 295 -6.22 -13.09 -8.73
N PRO A 296 -5.25 -13.85 -9.27
CA PRO A 296 -5.16 -15.28 -9.03
C PRO A 296 -4.64 -15.54 -7.60
N LEU A 297 -5.44 -16.20 -6.78
CA LEU A 297 -5.17 -16.45 -5.37
C LEU A 297 -5.01 -17.95 -5.10
N ALA A 298 -3.89 -18.35 -4.51
CA ALA A 298 -3.62 -19.74 -4.15
C ALA A 298 -2.66 -19.84 -2.95
N GLU A 299 -2.48 -21.04 -2.43
CA GLU A 299 -1.31 -21.42 -1.64
C GLU A 299 -0.51 -22.47 -2.42
N ASN A 300 0.81 -22.37 -2.34
CA ASN A 300 1.72 -23.39 -2.89
C ASN A 300 2.21 -24.27 -1.74
N MET A 301 1.69 -25.49 -1.65
CA MET A 301 1.88 -26.39 -0.49
C MET A 301 2.38 -27.78 -0.92
N PRO A 302 3.28 -28.43 -0.15
CA PRO A 302 3.58 -29.83 -0.34
C PRO A 302 2.40 -30.69 0.12
N ASP A 303 2.01 -31.65 -0.71
CA ASP A 303 0.98 -32.65 -0.41
C ASP A 303 1.14 -33.86 -1.35
N GLY A 304 0.52 -34.99 -1.02
CA GLY A 304 0.47 -36.16 -1.91
C GLY A 304 -0.19 -35.87 -3.27
N GLY A 305 -1.09 -34.89 -3.31
CA GLY A 305 -1.79 -34.38 -4.50
C GLY A 305 -1.13 -33.17 -5.16
N ALA A 306 -0.01 -32.64 -4.64
CA ALA A 306 0.60 -31.43 -5.15
C ALA A 306 1.15 -31.55 -6.59
N LEU A 307 1.35 -30.40 -7.24
CA LEU A 307 2.07 -30.29 -8.52
C LEU A 307 3.48 -30.87 -8.39
N ARG A 308 3.89 -31.67 -9.39
CA ARG A 308 5.19 -32.36 -9.38
C ARG A 308 6.19 -31.71 -10.31
N VAL A 309 7.46 -31.88 -9.98
CA VAL A 309 8.54 -31.63 -10.93
C VAL A 309 8.40 -32.61 -12.10
N GLY A 310 8.43 -32.10 -13.33
CA GLY A 310 8.20 -32.84 -14.57
C GLY A 310 6.73 -32.89 -15.02
N ASP A 311 5.77 -32.39 -14.24
CA ASP A 311 4.41 -32.20 -14.73
C ASP A 311 4.40 -31.15 -15.85
N VAL A 312 3.45 -31.26 -16.77
CA VAL A 312 3.26 -30.29 -17.86
C VAL A 312 1.90 -29.62 -17.70
N VAL A 313 1.90 -28.29 -17.58
CA VAL A 313 0.67 -27.47 -17.53
C VAL A 313 0.35 -27.00 -18.95
N ARG A 314 -0.88 -27.20 -19.40
CA ARG A 314 -1.39 -26.61 -20.65
C ARG A 314 -2.17 -25.33 -20.34
N HIS A 315 -1.69 -24.19 -20.82
CA HIS A 315 -2.21 -22.87 -20.54
C HIS A 315 -3.46 -22.51 -21.35
N LEU A 316 -4.10 -21.40 -20.97
CA LEU A 316 -5.32 -20.89 -21.60
C LEU A 316 -5.19 -20.62 -23.11
N ASP A 317 -3.99 -20.25 -23.58
CA ASP A 317 -3.69 -20.05 -25.01
C ASP A 317 -3.33 -21.35 -25.76
N GLY A 318 -3.37 -22.50 -25.08
CA GLY A 318 -3.05 -23.81 -25.63
C GLY A 318 -1.57 -24.18 -25.60
N THR A 319 -0.68 -23.26 -25.20
CA THR A 319 0.75 -23.56 -25.00
C THR A 319 0.96 -24.46 -23.78
N THR A 320 2.15 -25.03 -23.63
CA THR A 320 2.47 -25.94 -22.54
C THR A 320 3.78 -25.58 -21.85
N THR A 321 3.80 -25.66 -20.51
CA THR A 321 4.98 -25.44 -19.67
C THR A 321 5.30 -26.69 -18.87
N GLU A 322 6.52 -27.20 -19.00
CA GLU A 322 7.07 -28.21 -18.09
C GLU A 322 7.49 -27.54 -16.77
N ILE A 323 7.11 -28.14 -15.65
CA ILE A 323 7.42 -27.66 -14.31
C ILE A 323 8.73 -28.26 -13.84
N THR A 324 9.83 -27.55 -14.06
CA THR A 324 11.15 -28.00 -13.60
C THR A 324 11.44 -27.67 -12.14
N HIS A 325 10.68 -26.75 -11.54
CA HIS A 325 10.80 -26.34 -10.14
C HIS A 325 9.47 -25.78 -9.63
N THR A 326 8.90 -26.34 -8.56
CA THR A 326 7.56 -25.95 -8.08
C THR A 326 7.56 -24.65 -7.27
N ASP A 327 8.74 -24.15 -6.88
CA ASP A 327 8.95 -22.82 -6.27
C ASP A 327 9.03 -21.66 -7.28
N ASN A 328 8.82 -21.96 -8.56
CA ASN A 328 8.67 -20.96 -9.61
C ASN A 328 7.19 -20.85 -10.02
N GLU A 329 6.29 -21.02 -9.07
CA GLU A 329 4.83 -21.09 -9.25
C GLU A 329 4.24 -19.79 -9.76
N GLY A 330 4.73 -18.63 -9.30
CA GLY A 330 4.13 -17.34 -9.59
C GLY A 330 4.00 -17.05 -11.09
N ARG A 331 5.02 -17.40 -11.88
CA ARG A 331 4.96 -17.21 -13.35
C ARG A 331 3.98 -18.17 -14.03
N VAL A 332 3.78 -19.36 -13.47
CA VAL A 332 2.83 -20.37 -13.98
C VAL A 332 1.41 -19.89 -13.71
N VAL A 333 1.16 -19.34 -12.53
CA VAL A 333 -0.13 -18.75 -12.15
C VAL A 333 -0.47 -17.51 -12.98
N LEU A 334 0.52 -16.62 -13.20
CA LEU A 334 0.30 -15.37 -13.95
C LEU A 334 0.09 -15.59 -15.45
N ALA A 335 0.65 -16.66 -16.05
CA ALA A 335 0.58 -16.92 -17.48
C ALA A 335 -0.86 -16.93 -18.01
N ASP A 336 -1.76 -17.70 -17.38
CA ASP A 336 -3.16 -17.79 -17.82
C ASP A 336 -3.93 -16.49 -17.61
N VAL A 337 -3.59 -15.75 -16.55
CA VAL A 337 -4.23 -14.46 -16.25
C VAL A 337 -3.81 -13.38 -17.24
N LEU A 338 -2.54 -13.38 -17.67
CA LEU A 338 -2.04 -12.51 -18.74
C LEU A 338 -2.77 -12.78 -20.06
N VAL A 339 -2.93 -14.05 -20.45
CA VAL A 339 -3.73 -14.43 -21.63
C VAL A 339 -5.17 -13.93 -21.47
N ARG A 340 -5.78 -14.15 -20.31
CA ARG A 340 -7.15 -13.73 -20.04
C ARG A 340 -7.35 -12.21 -20.12
N ALA A 341 -6.43 -11.41 -19.61
CA ALA A 341 -6.51 -9.95 -19.63
C ALA A 341 -6.28 -9.34 -21.02
N THR A 342 -5.53 -10.05 -21.88
CA THR A 342 -5.11 -9.55 -23.20
C THR A 342 -5.90 -10.14 -24.38
N ARG A 343 -6.67 -11.21 -24.15
CA ARG A 343 -7.43 -11.90 -25.22
C ARG A 343 -8.36 -10.94 -25.97
N PRO A 344 -8.48 -11.06 -27.31
CA PRO A 344 -9.46 -10.29 -28.07
C PRO A 344 -10.88 -10.51 -27.57
N GLY A 345 -11.63 -9.42 -27.40
CA GLY A 345 -13.01 -9.46 -26.93
C GLY A 345 -13.44 -8.12 -26.31
N PRO A 346 -14.70 -8.01 -25.86
CA PRO A 346 -15.21 -6.81 -25.19
C PRO A 346 -14.45 -6.49 -23.89
N ASP A 347 -13.84 -7.53 -23.30
CA ASP A 347 -13.09 -7.51 -22.06
C ASP A 347 -11.58 -7.31 -22.25
N ARG A 348 -11.11 -6.97 -23.46
CA ARG A 348 -9.68 -6.79 -23.69
C ARG A 348 -9.17 -5.53 -22.98
N CYS A 349 -8.02 -5.63 -22.31
CA CYS A 349 -7.30 -4.46 -21.80
C CYS A 349 -6.35 -3.91 -22.88
N ASP A 350 -6.26 -2.58 -22.98
CA ASP A 350 -5.38 -1.89 -23.95
C ASP A 350 -3.93 -1.88 -23.48
N LEU A 351 -3.73 -1.81 -22.16
CA LEU A 351 -2.44 -1.92 -21.48
C LEU A 351 -2.61 -2.88 -20.30
N VAL A 352 -1.66 -3.79 -20.10
CA VAL A 352 -1.62 -4.68 -18.95
C VAL A 352 -0.33 -4.45 -18.17
N ILE A 353 -0.46 -4.33 -16.85
CA ILE A 353 0.65 -4.19 -15.90
C ILE A 353 0.47 -5.29 -14.86
N ASP A 354 1.44 -6.21 -14.74
CA ASP A 354 1.49 -7.16 -13.64
C ASP A 354 2.43 -6.67 -12.53
N VAL A 355 2.08 -7.01 -11.28
CA VAL A 355 2.84 -6.71 -10.08
C VAL A 355 2.99 -8.00 -9.29
N ALA A 356 4.24 -8.43 -9.05
CA ALA A 356 4.51 -9.71 -8.44
C ALA A 356 5.82 -9.74 -7.63
N THR A 357 5.77 -10.41 -6.47
CA THR A 357 6.94 -10.90 -5.73
C THR A 357 7.49 -12.15 -6.44
N LEU A 358 8.06 -11.97 -7.64
CA LEU A 358 8.22 -13.08 -8.58
C LEU A 358 9.54 -13.85 -8.46
N THR A 359 10.64 -13.16 -8.17
CA THR A 359 11.98 -13.78 -8.24
C THR A 359 12.85 -13.35 -7.07
N SER A 360 13.57 -14.31 -6.50
CA SER A 360 14.65 -14.06 -5.55
C SER A 360 15.93 -13.56 -6.25
N ALA A 361 16.11 -13.84 -7.54
CA ALA A 361 17.29 -13.40 -8.28
C ALA A 361 17.41 -11.85 -8.35
N ALA A 362 16.29 -11.14 -8.48
CA ALA A 362 16.27 -9.68 -8.61
C ALA A 362 16.94 -8.95 -7.43
N VAL A 363 16.78 -9.46 -6.20
CA VAL A 363 17.35 -8.80 -5.01
C VAL A 363 18.89 -8.81 -5.03
N HIS A 364 19.51 -9.79 -5.68
CA HIS A 364 20.98 -9.84 -5.83
C HIS A 364 21.51 -8.75 -6.77
N ALA A 365 20.69 -8.28 -7.71
CA ALA A 365 21.06 -7.23 -8.66
C ALA A 365 20.67 -5.83 -8.16
N LEU A 366 19.45 -5.66 -7.65
CA LEU A 366 18.85 -4.35 -7.39
C LEU A 366 18.76 -3.98 -5.89
N GLY A 367 19.02 -4.95 -5.00
CA GLY A 367 18.90 -4.80 -3.56
C GLY A 367 17.46 -4.84 -3.04
N THR A 368 17.28 -4.59 -1.74
CA THR A 368 16.02 -4.81 -1.01
C THR A 368 15.01 -3.65 -1.11
N ARG A 369 15.31 -2.60 -1.87
CA ARG A 369 14.52 -1.35 -1.92
C ARG A 369 14.24 -0.85 -3.34
N THR A 370 14.45 -1.69 -4.34
CA THR A 370 14.27 -1.37 -5.75
C THR A 370 13.50 -2.51 -6.41
N GLY A 371 12.34 -2.24 -7.02
CA GLY A 371 11.61 -3.22 -7.84
C GLY A 371 12.31 -3.47 -9.18
N ALA A 372 12.10 -4.65 -9.76
CA ALA A 372 12.68 -5.06 -11.04
C ALA A 372 11.90 -4.53 -12.25
#